data_AF-H8IU88-F1
#
_entry.id   AF-H8IU88-F1
#
_cell.length_a   1.000
_cell.length_b   1.000
_cell.length_c   1.000
_cell.angle_alpha   90.00
_cell.angle_beta   90.00
_cell.angle_gamma   90.00
#
_symmetry.space_group_name_H-M   'P 1'
#
loop_
_entity.id
_entity.type
_entity.pdbx_description
1 polymer ?
#
loop_
_entity_poly.entity_id
_entity_poly.type
_entity_poly.pdbx_seq_one_letter_code
_entity_poly.pdbx_strand_id
1 'polypeptide(L)' 'MEAIYYEDDLLEDLQPHLADNAAFFAETLPGRDEPLGSPGGAAKVGPLGVDTPLVAGQPSAAHSDGA' A
#
# COMPACT_ATOMS: atom_id res chain seq x y z
N MET A 1 0.54 9.99 15.48
CA MET A 1 0.44 8.55 15.18
C MET A 1 1.51 8.25 14.15
N GLU A 2 2.23 7.14 14.31
CA GLU A 2 3.28 6.71 13.37
C GLU A 2 2.74 5.64 12.41
N ALA A 3 3.30 5.58 11.21
CA ALA A 3 2.84 4.70 10.12
C ALA A 3 3.92 3.72 9.64
N ILE A 4 5.12 3.77 10.22
CA ILE A 4 6.26 2.94 9.83
C ILE A 4 6.77 2.23 11.08
N TYR A 5 6.76 0.90 11.03
CA TYR A 5 7.22 0.02 12.10
C TYR A 5 8.08 -1.08 11.49
N TYR A 6 9.01 -1.63 12.29
CA TYR A 6 9.53 -2.96 11.98
C TYR A 6 8.41 -3.98 12.21
N GLU A 7 8.44 -5.10 11.47
CA GLU A 7 7.37 -6.10 11.51
C GLU A 7 7.11 -6.66 12.91
N ASP A 8 8.16 -6.84 13.71
CA ASP A 8 8.08 -7.31 15.11
C ASP A 8 7.49 -6.25 16.07
N ASP A 9 7.51 -4.98 15.67
CA ASP A 9 7.02 -3.84 16.48
C ASP A 9 5.59 -3.41 16.07
N LEU A 10 4.94 -4.13 15.16
CA LEU A 10 3.61 -3.77 14.68
C LEU A 10 2.56 -3.91 15.79
N LEU A 11 1.79 -2.84 15.97
CA LEU A 11 0.59 -2.84 16.80
C LEU A 11 -0.42 -3.85 16.26
N GLU A 12 -1.21 -4.46 17.15
CA GLU A 12 -2.18 -5.51 16.81
C GLU A 12 -3.15 -5.08 15.70
N ASP A 13 -3.70 -3.87 15.82
CA ASP A 13 -4.65 -3.32 14.84
C ASP A 13 -4.00 -3.03 13.46
N LEU A 14 -2.66 -2.99 13.38
CA LEU A 14 -1.90 -2.75 12.16
C LEU A 14 -1.39 -4.04 11.50
N GLN A 15 -1.51 -5.19 12.16
CA GLN A 15 -1.07 -6.48 11.62
C GLN A 15 -1.62 -6.81 10.21
N PRO A 16 -2.88 -6.48 9.84
CA PRO A 16 -3.37 -6.71 8.48
C PRO A 16 -2.56 -6.00 7.39
N HIS A 17 -1.92 -4.87 7.70
CA HIS A 17 -1.12 -4.11 6.74
C HIS A 17 0.21 -4.80 6.38
N LEU A 18 0.69 -5.74 7.20
CA LEU A 18 1.93 -6.46 6.88
C LEU A 18 1.77 -7.32 5.61
N ALA A 19 0.71 -8.13 5.56
CA ALA A 19 0.40 -8.95 4.38
C ALA A 19 -0.02 -8.07 3.20
N ASP A 20 -0.76 -7.00 3.45
CA ASP A 20 -1.24 -6.08 2.43
C ASP A 20 -0.09 -5.33 1.72
N ASN A 21 0.94 -4.91 2.48
CA ASN A 21 2.16 -4.32 1.94
C ASN A 21 2.85 -5.27 0.95
N ALA A 22 2.89 -6.57 1.25
CA ALA A 22 3.46 -7.57 0.33
C ALA A 22 2.55 -7.79 -0.90
N ALA A 23 1.23 -7.87 -0.68
CA ALA A 23 0.24 -8.07 -1.75
C ALA A 23 0.29 -6.95 -2.80
N PHE A 24 0.56 -5.69 -2.40
CA PHE A 24 0.73 -4.58 -3.33
C PHE A 24 1.75 -4.84 -4.45
N PHE A 25 2.79 -5.64 -4.15
CA PHE A 25 3.83 -5.99 -5.12
C PHE A 25 3.63 -7.37 -5.74
N ALA A 26 3.17 -8.35 -4.95
CA ALA A 26 3.12 -9.75 -5.35
C ALA A 26 1.84 -10.14 -6.11
N GLU A 27 0.75 -9.39 -5.94
CA GLU A 27 -0.53 -9.66 -6.59
C GLU A 27 -0.78 -8.70 -7.76
N THR A 28 -1.68 -9.11 -8.66
CA THR A 28 -2.11 -8.25 -9.78
C THR A 28 -3.14 -7.25 -9.25
N LEU A 29 -2.74 -5.98 -9.19
CA LEU A 29 -3.66 -4.90 -8.77
C LEU A 29 -4.75 -4.64 -9.83
N PRO A 30 -5.91 -4.11 -9.42
CA PRO A 30 -6.97 -3.74 -10.36
C PRO A 30 -6.47 -2.87 -11.52
N GLY A 31 -6.85 -3.25 -12.74
CA GLY A 31 -6.45 -2.53 -13.97
C GLY A 31 -5.04 -2.85 -14.48
N ARG A 32 -4.33 -3.82 -13.89
CA ARG A 32 -3.06 -4.34 -14.39
C ARG A 32 -3.23 -5.76 -14.94
N ASP A 33 -2.34 -6.15 -15.85
CA ASP A 33 -2.28 -7.49 -16.43
C ASP A 33 -1.34 -8.43 -15.66
N GLU A 34 -0.41 -7.87 -14.87
CA GLU A 34 0.56 -8.63 -14.07
C GLU A 34 0.92 -7.91 -12.75
N PRO A 35 1.45 -8.64 -11.75
CA PRO A 35 1.95 -8.06 -10.52
C PRO A 35 3.06 -7.03 -10.75
N LEU A 36 3.29 -6.14 -9.78
CA LEU A 36 4.39 -5.18 -9.86
C LEU A 36 5.77 -5.85 -9.69
N GLY A 37 5.83 -6.92 -8.90
CA GLY A 37 7.05 -7.64 -8.58
C GLY A 37 8.06 -6.78 -7.82
N SER A 38 9.35 -6.91 -8.17
CA SER A 38 10.43 -6.16 -7.55
C SER A 38 11.08 -5.20 -8.57
N PRO A 39 10.55 -3.99 -8.76
CA PRO A 39 11.02 -3.04 -9.78
C PRO A 39 12.42 -2.45 -9.49
N GLY A 40 12.97 -2.70 -8.29
CA GLY A 40 14.28 -2.16 -7.89
C GLY A 40 14.29 -0.64 -7.75
N GLY A 41 13.17 -0.06 -7.29
CA GLY A 41 13.05 1.34 -6.92
C GLY A 41 11.74 2.01 -7.37
N ALA A 42 11.06 2.71 -6.46
CA ALA A 42 9.77 3.35 -6.72
C ALA A 42 9.81 4.45 -7.81
N ALA A 43 10.94 5.17 -7.94
CA ALA A 43 11.08 6.26 -8.92
C ALA A 43 10.94 5.80 -10.39
N LYS A 44 11.18 4.52 -10.68
CA LYS A 44 11.01 3.94 -12.02
C LYS A 44 9.54 3.63 -12.34
N VAL A 45 8.72 3.45 -11.31
CA VAL A 45 7.31 3.07 -11.41
C VAL A 45 6.42 4.31 -11.38
N GLY A 46 6.70 5.24 -10.46
CA GLY A 46 5.83 6.38 -10.20
C GLY A 46 4.52 5.99 -9.49
N PRO A 47 3.58 6.93 -9.29
CA PRO A 47 2.28 6.66 -8.70
C PRO A 47 1.42 5.79 -9.63
N LEU A 48 0.82 4.73 -9.08
CA LEU A 48 -0.03 3.80 -9.84
C LEU A 48 -1.52 4.19 -9.85
N GLY A 49 -1.97 5.01 -8.90
CA GLY A 49 -3.38 5.41 -8.79
C GLY A 49 -4.34 4.29 -8.38
N VAL A 50 -3.82 3.18 -7.87
CA VAL A 50 -4.56 2.02 -7.39
C VAL A 50 -3.89 1.48 -6.13
N ASP A 51 -4.70 0.98 -5.21
CA ASP A 51 -4.28 0.34 -3.97
C ASP A 51 -4.78 -1.11 -3.92
N THR A 52 -4.31 -1.85 -2.92
CA THR A 52 -4.88 -3.13 -2.51
C THR A 52 -6.32 -2.97 -1.98
N PRO A 53 -7.14 -4.04 -1.95
CA PRO A 53 -8.51 -3.97 -1.45
C PRO A 53 -8.63 -3.46 0.00
N LEU A 54 -7.66 -3.75 0.87
CA LEU A 54 -7.66 -3.31 2.27
C LEU A 54 -7.67 -1.78 2.35
N VAL A 55 -6.73 -1.13 1.66
CA VAL A 55 -6.58 0.34 1.67
C VAL A 55 -7.67 1.01 0.82
N ALA A 56 -8.00 0.46 -0.35
CA ALA A 56 -9.05 0.99 -1.22
C ALA A 56 -10.45 0.96 -0.57
N GLY A 57 -10.69 0.06 0.38
CA GLY A 57 -11.94 -0.05 1.13
C GLY A 57 -12.09 0.94 2.29
N GLN A 58 -11.03 1.67 2.65
CA GLN A 58 -11.11 2.65 3.73
C GLN A 58 -11.91 3.88 3.30
N PRO A 59 -12.59 4.57 4.24
CA PRO A 59 -13.14 5.88 3.95
C PRO A 59 -12.02 6.78 3.42
N SER A 60 -12.27 7.48 2.31
CA SER A 60 -11.33 8.50 1.84
C SER A 60 -11.10 9.46 3.01
N ALA A 61 -9.87 9.48 3.54
CA ALA A 61 -9.44 10.63 4.30
C ALA A 61 -9.60 11.81 3.34
N ALA A 62 -10.45 12.78 3.68
CA ALA A 62 -10.59 13.97 2.85
C ALA A 62 -9.17 14.49 2.61
N HIS A 63 -8.79 14.65 1.35
CA HIS A 63 -7.55 15.31 0.98
C HIS A 63 -7.65 16.71 1.60
N SER A 64 -7.03 16.92 2.75
CA SER A 64 -6.82 18.26 3.25
C SER A 64 -5.83 18.86 2.28
N ASP A 65 -6.37 19.57 1.29
CA ASP A 65 -5.60 20.44 0.42
C ASP A 65 -4.71 21.29 1.32
N GLY A 66 -3.42 20.97 1.31
CA GLY A 66 -2.41 21.73 2.01
C GLY A 66 -2.36 23.12 1.40
N ALA A 67 -2.93 24.09 2.11
CA ALA A 67 -2.68 25.51 1.94
C ALA A 67 -1.24 25.86 2.36
#